data_AF-A0A497MNX5-F1
#
_entry.id   AF-A0A497MNX5-F1
#
_cell.length_a   1.000
_cell.length_b   1.000
_cell.length_c   1.000
_cell.angle_alpha   90.00
_cell.angle_beta   90.00
_cell.angle_gamma   90.00
#
_symmetry.space_group_name_H-M   'P 1'
#
loop_
_entity.id
_entity.type
_entity.pdbx_description
1 polymer ?
#
loop_
_entity_poly.entity_id
_entity_poly.type
_entity_poly.pdbx_seq_one_letter_code
_entity_poly.pdbx_strand_id
1 'polypeptide(L)' 'VSLRKEYGDKIVLFGNIDLNALRMGPKAIDEELSRKFKHLLPGGGYIASTDHHIPPDVSYDNFMHYLKRVKEWGKY' A
#
# COMPACT_ATOMS: atom_id res chain seq x y z
N VAL A 1 -6.99 -8.68 -1.43
CA VAL A 1 -8.12 -8.36 -2.35
C VAL A 1 -9.35 -9.21 -2.07
N SER A 2 -9.22 -10.50 -1.73
CA SER A 2 -10.36 -11.38 -1.37
C SER A 2 -11.28 -10.78 -0.30
N LEU A 3 -10.72 -10.28 0.81
CA LEU A 3 -11.51 -9.69 1.91
C LEU A 3 -12.37 -8.49 1.47
N ARG A 4 -11.86 -7.62 0.59
CA ARG A 4 -12.65 -6.50 0.03
C ARG A 4 -13.83 -7.01 -0.79
N LYS A 5 -13.68 -8.12 -1.51
CA LYS A 5 -14.77 -8.74 -2.28
C LYS A 5 -15.80 -9.40 -1.36
N GLU A 6 -15.36 -10.01 -0.26
CA GLU A 6 -16.21 -10.75 0.67
C GLU A 6 -17.00 -9.83 1.60
N TYR A 7 -16.34 -8.82 2.18
CA TYR A 7 -16.93 -7.95 3.19
C TYR A 7 -17.39 -6.59 2.66
N GLY A 8 -16.99 -6.21 1.44
CA GLY A 8 -17.40 -4.95 0.83
C GLY A 8 -17.02 -3.73 1.68
N ASP A 9 -18.05 -3.00 2.10
CA ASP A 9 -18.01 -1.79 2.93
C ASP A 9 -18.28 -2.05 4.42
N LYS A 10 -18.49 -3.31 4.82
CA LYS A 10 -18.80 -3.67 6.22
C LYS A 10 -17.60 -3.56 7.16
N ILE A 11 -16.39 -3.54 6.61
CA ILE A 11 -15.13 -3.43 7.36
C ILE A 11 -14.19 -2.43 6.70
N VAL A 12 -13.35 -1.82 7.52
CA VAL A 12 -12.19 -1.06 7.05
C VAL A 12 -10.99 -2.00 6.98
N LEU A 13 -10.31 -2.02 5.84
CA LEU A 13 -9.07 -2.76 5.66
C LEU A 13 -7.88 -1.85 5.96
N PHE A 14 -6.85 -2.39 6.60
CA PHE A 14 -5.64 -1.64 6.94
C PHE A 14 -4.39 -2.44 6.58
N GLY A 15 -3.35 -1.73 6.12
CA GLY A 15 -2.03 -2.29 5.91
C GLY A 15 -1.91 -3.08 4.62
N ASN A 16 -1.18 -4.20 4.69
CA ASN A 16 -0.94 -5.18 3.65
C ASN A 16 0.14 -4.86 2.60
N ILE A 17 0.72 -3.66 2.49
CA ILE A 17 1.74 -3.38 1.46
C ILE A 17 3.00 -4.22 1.72
N ASP A 18 3.46 -4.97 0.70
CA ASP A 18 4.61 -5.86 0.83
C ASP A 18 5.90 -5.05 0.97
N LEU A 19 6.60 -5.27 2.09
CA LEU A 19 7.84 -4.58 2.41
C LEU A 19 9.02 -4.96 1.52
N ASN A 20 8.98 -6.11 0.84
CA ASN A 20 10.00 -6.44 -0.16
C ASN A 20 9.98 -5.47 -1.34
N ALA A 21 8.82 -4.93 -1.71
CA ALA A 21 8.74 -3.88 -2.72
C ALA A 21 9.54 -2.64 -2.30
N LEU A 22 9.47 -2.27 -1.01
CA LEU A 22 10.23 -1.13 -0.47
C LEU A 22 11.74 -1.41 -0.43
N ARG A 23 12.17 -2.66 -0.24
CA ARG A 23 13.59 -3.04 -0.36
C ARG A 23 14.10 -2.94 -1.80
N MET A 24 13.29 -3.38 -2.75
CA MET A 24 13.65 -3.45 -4.18
C MET A 24 13.70 -2.07 -4.86
N GLY A 25 13.00 -1.07 -4.32
CA GLY A 25 13.11 0.31 -4.75
C GLY A 25 11.90 0.86 -5.51
N PRO A 26 12.00 2.11 -6.03
CA PRO A 26 10.86 2.91 -6.47
C PRO A 26 9.93 2.23 -7.48
N LYS A 27 10.48 1.48 -8.44
CA LYS A 27 9.70 0.77 -9.45
C LYS A 27 8.85 -0.35 -8.85
N ALA A 28 9.42 -1.15 -7.95
CA ALA A 28 8.70 -2.22 -7.28
C ALA A 28 7.62 -1.67 -6.34
N ILE A 29 7.90 -0.55 -5.67
CA ILE A 29 6.92 0.20 -4.87
C ILE A 29 5.73 0.63 -5.73
N ASP A 30 6.00 1.25 -6.88
CA ASP A 30 4.97 1.73 -7.80
C ASP A 30 4.08 0.59 -8.32
N GLU A 31 4.68 -0.55 -8.69
CA GLU A 31 3.96 -1.75 -9.15
C GLU A 31 3.06 -2.34 -8.04
N GLU A 32 3.60 -2.46 -6.83
CA GLU A 32 2.89 -3.00 -5.68
C GLU A 32 1.69 -2.13 -5.28
N LEU A 33 1.91 -0.81 -5.20
CA LEU A 33 0.87 0.16 -4.89
C LEU A 33 -0.20 0.16 -5.98
N SER A 34 0.17 0.25 -7.26
CA SER A 34 -0.76 0.28 -8.39
C SER A 34 -1.69 -0.94 -8.39
N ARG A 35 -1.12 -2.14 -8.19
CA ARG A 35 -1.88 -3.40 -8.15
C ARG A 35 -2.90 -3.42 -7.02
N LYS A 36 -2.56 -2.91 -5.84
CA LYS A 36 -3.44 -2.95 -4.66
C LYS A 36 -4.45 -1.82 -4.64
N PHE A 37 -4.01 -0.60 -4.94
CA PHE A 37 -4.83 0.61 -4.88
C PHE A 37 -5.99 0.53 -5.87
N LYS A 38 -5.76 -0.01 -7.07
CA LYS A 38 -6.81 -0.28 -8.07
C LYS A 38 -8.00 -1.04 -7.49
N HIS A 39 -7.79 -1.92 -6.52
CA HIS A 39 -8.83 -2.78 -5.95
C HIS A 39 -9.31 -2.37 -4.55
N LEU A 40 -8.51 -1.61 -3.81
CA LEU A 40 -8.78 -1.30 -2.40
C LEU A 40 -9.23 0.15 -2.16
N LEU A 41 -8.86 1.09 -3.02
CA LEU A 41 -9.27 2.50 -2.88
C LEU A 41 -10.72 2.78 -3.31
N PRO A 42 -11.24 2.24 -4.44
CA PRO A 42 -12.55 2.65 -4.92
C PRO A 42 -13.66 2.37 -3.90
N GLY A 43 -14.36 3.42 -3.46
CA GLY A 43 -15.40 3.33 -2.43
C GLY A 43 -14.92 3.50 -0.99
N GLY A 44 -13.65 3.91 -0.76
CA GLY A 44 -13.11 4.15 0.57
C GLY A 44 -12.89 2.89 1.40
N GLY A 45 -12.77 3.02 2.73
CA GLY A 45 -12.66 1.86 3.64
C GLY A 45 -11.33 1.10 3.57
N TYR A 46 -10.25 1.76 3.12
CA TYR A 46 -8.89 1.22 3.13
C TYR A 46 -7.89 2.25 3.65
N ILE A 47 -7.07 1.85 4.62
CA ILE A 47 -5.98 2.66 5.17
C ILE A 47 -4.65 2.00 4.75
N ALA A 48 -3.92 2.66 3.86
CA ALA A 48 -2.64 2.16 3.37
C ALA A 48 -1.56 2.18 4.48
N SER A 49 -0.92 1.04 4.69
CA SER A 49 0.27 0.88 5.54
C SER A 49 1.03 -0.37 5.08
N THR A 50 2.28 -0.51 5.51
CA THR A 50 3.02 -1.77 5.35
C THR A 50 2.36 -2.91 6.12
N ASP A 51 2.63 -4.15 5.70
CA ASP A 51 2.14 -5.36 6.36
C ASP A 51 2.83 -5.67 7.70
N HIS A 52 3.99 -5.08 7.94
CA HIS A 52 4.72 -5.14 9.21
C HIS A 52 5.54 -3.86 9.47
N HIS A 53 6.33 -3.88 10.56
CA HIS A 53 7.28 -2.83 10.91
C HIS A 53 8.29 -2.59 9.77
N ILE A 54 8.70 -1.34 9.56
CA ILE A 54 9.76 -1.02 8.58
C ILE A 54 11.09 -1.55 9.11
N PRO A 55 11.75 -2.49 8.42
CA PRO A 55 13.03 -3.04 8.83
C PRO A 55 14.18 -2.11 8.42
N PRO A 56 15.36 -2.21 9.07
CA PRO A 56 16.48 -1.30 8.86
C PRO A 56 17.16 -1.44 7.47
N ASP A 57 16.83 -2.49 6.72
CA ASP A 57 17.31 -2.73 5.36
C ASP A 57 16.44 -2.05 4.27
N VAL A 58 15.37 -1.34 4.66
CA VAL A 58 14.66 -0.41 3.78
C VAL A 58 15.38 0.93 3.81
N SER A 59 15.83 1.41 2.64
CA SER A 59 16.45 2.72 2.56
C SER A 59 15.45 3.84 2.87
N TYR A 60 15.95 4.92 3.48
CA TYR A 60 15.15 6.10 3.76
C TYR A 60 14.49 6.67 2.49
N ASP A 61 15.24 6.73 1.38
CA ASP A 61 14.73 7.24 0.10
C ASP A 61 13.58 6.39 -0.45
N ASN A 62 13.68 5.06 -0.33
CA ASN A 62 12.59 4.16 -0.74
C ASN A 62 11.35 4.37 0.12
N PHE A 63 11.52 4.52 1.43
CA PHE A 63 10.41 4.81 2.33
C PHE A 63 9.75 6.17 2.02
N MET A 64 10.54 7.20 1.75
CA MET A 64 10.04 8.51 1.36
C MET A 64 9.32 8.47 0.01
N HIS A 65 9.83 7.70 -0.96
CA HIS A 65 9.16 7.46 -2.23
C HIS A 65 7.81 6.77 -2.02
N TYR A 66 7.75 5.74 -1.19
CA TYR A 66 6.51 5.07 -0.80
C TYR A 66 5.50 6.06 -0.21
N LEU A 67 5.88 6.86 0.79
CA LEU A 67 4.97 7.83 1.41
C LEU A 67 4.45 8.86 0.41
N LYS A 68 5.34 9.35 -0.47
CA LYS A 68 4.96 10.27 -1.55
C LYS A 68 3.90 9.65 -2.45
N ARG A 69 4.11 8.40 -2.91
CA ARG A 69 3.15 7.69 -3.77
C ARG A 69 1.83 7.41 -3.09
N VAL A 70 1.84 6.99 -1.82
CA VAL A 70 0.61 6.80 -1.03
C VAL A 70 -0.19 8.10 -0.97
N LYS A 71 0.47 9.25 -0.77
CA LYS A 71 -0.20 10.56 -0.74
C LYS A 71 -0.71 11.02 -2.11
N GLU A 72 0.03 10.74 -3.18
CA GLU A 72 -0.36 11.11 -4.55
C GLU A 72 -1.51 10.25 -5.07
N TRP A 73 -1.44 8.93 -4.89
CA TRP A 73 -2.35 7.95 -5.49
C TRP A 73 -3.46 7.48 -4.55
N GLY A 74 -3.31 7.67 -3.25
CA GLY A 74 -4.30 7.33 -2.23
C GLY A 74 -5.48 8.29 -2.15
N LYS A 75 -5.58 9.25 -3.07
CA LYS A 75 -6.72 10.16 -3.19
C LYS A 75 -7.85 9.46 -3.94
N TYR A 76 -9.06 9.59 -3.42
CA TYR A 76 -10.30 9.04 -3.97
C TYR A 76 -11.30 10.17 -4.20
#